data_AF-A0A965T958-F1
#
_entry.id   AF-A0A965T958-F1
#
_cell.length_a   1.000
_cell.length_b   1.000
_cell.length_c   1.000
_cell.angle_alpha   90.00
_cell.angle_beta   90.00
_cell.angle_gamma   90.00
#
_symmetry.space_group_name_H-M   'P 1'
#
loop_
_entity.id
_entity.type
_entity.pdbx_description
1 polymer ?
#
loop_
_entity_poly.entity_id
_entity_poly.type
_entity_poly.pdbx_seq_one_letter_code
_entity_poly.pdbx_strand_id
1 'polypeptide(L)'
;GDTAIPEGGYVITVSNTSSKLYGYAKNVTEGNPVLLSFAGNNYGYSSFVYTTINGVRSTNYIVIYDGKAGTTTGTNMYGYEVSVNSEGKMTSSGYAGNMTIPEGGFVISVHGDDNIAMLSGLYYTGASVSYDTSSKIVSVFMTPNLAVYSAAIILDEQNAAFENAKKKFYSINYSEISNSLNYIELQLAEAQSAYETGNIDKAIELASCVSSVLDTLKFMMYESAPVENRAVWYRANEKSDEDVYKTVRLMAEMNINAVYIETWYNGQVIGYSDIDLIKHYTYAHGNYDALEGFCRIGHEYGIEIHIWVENFFIGVTGGELVNATEGHHLLDKKGRNYYPNMYGNFVFLNPYEEYSQNLVMNVYREIVENYDIDGIHLDYIRFLNPNSDDGADFGYNDDIIAGFQAAYNTAVNPKTATLSGTDWNNWCLFREQIINDWVAKVYKMAKELKPQLKMSSAVANDYPGCRQTIYQNFNAWVEDGYMDEVFSMSYCANLE
;
A
#
# COMPACT_ATOMS: atom_id res chain seq x y z
N GLY A 1 1.75 40.19 -33.36
CA GLY A 1 1.76 41.61 -32.95
C GLY A 1 3.06 42.24 -33.38
N ASP A 2 3.08 43.55 -33.45
CA ASP A 2 4.20 44.43 -33.83
C ASP A 2 4.68 45.29 -32.64
N THR A 3 4.42 44.83 -31.41
CA THR A 3 4.79 45.51 -30.17
C THR A 3 6.29 45.76 -30.11
N ALA A 4 6.67 47.03 -29.88
CA ALA A 4 8.07 47.42 -29.73
C ALA A 4 8.69 46.78 -28.49
N ILE A 5 9.90 46.26 -28.63
CA ILE A 5 10.67 45.71 -27.50
C ILE A 5 11.27 46.87 -26.72
N PRO A 6 10.96 47.03 -25.42
CA PRO A 6 11.54 48.09 -24.60
C PRO A 6 13.05 47.89 -24.42
N GLU A 7 13.80 49.00 -24.32
CA GLU A 7 15.24 48.98 -24.11
C GLU A 7 15.60 48.27 -22.79
N GLY A 8 16.44 47.24 -22.87
CA GLY A 8 16.79 46.39 -21.73
C GLY A 8 15.68 45.44 -21.25
N GLY A 9 14.53 45.41 -21.92
CA GLY A 9 13.40 44.54 -21.61
C GLY A 9 13.11 43.51 -22.69
N TYR A 10 11.91 42.94 -22.65
CA TYR A 10 11.47 41.87 -23.54
C TYR A 10 9.96 41.97 -23.82
N VAL A 11 9.51 41.30 -24.89
CA VAL A 11 8.09 41.17 -25.23
C VAL A 11 7.70 39.70 -25.16
N ILE A 12 6.70 39.38 -24.35
CA ILE A 12 6.10 38.04 -24.30
C ILE A 12 5.00 37.99 -25.35
N THR A 13 5.13 37.09 -26.32
CA THR A 13 4.09 36.82 -27.33
C THR A 13 3.37 35.53 -27.01
N VAL A 14 2.03 35.56 -27.02
CA VAL A 14 1.20 34.39 -26.76
C VAL A 14 0.23 34.21 -27.93
N SER A 15 0.19 33.00 -28.48
CA SER A 15 -0.76 32.67 -29.56
C SER A 15 -2.19 32.70 -29.03
N ASN A 16 -3.10 33.31 -29.78
CA ASN A 16 -4.54 33.28 -29.48
C ASN A 16 -5.19 31.91 -29.74
N THR A 17 -4.44 30.94 -30.30
CA THR A 17 -4.91 29.56 -30.49
C THR A 17 -4.82 28.71 -29.21
N SER A 18 -4.08 29.16 -28.18
CA SER A 18 -4.04 28.52 -26.86
C SER A 18 -4.96 29.26 -25.89
N SER A 19 -6.18 28.75 -25.70
CA SER A 19 -7.22 29.39 -24.86
C SER A 19 -6.75 29.65 -23.42
N LYS A 20 -5.92 28.75 -22.87
CA LYS A 20 -5.39 28.84 -21.50
C LYS A 20 -4.32 29.93 -21.36
N LEU A 21 -3.29 29.91 -22.20
CA LEU A 21 -2.20 30.90 -22.13
C LEU A 21 -2.68 32.30 -22.50
N TYR A 22 -3.56 32.41 -23.50
CA TYR A 22 -4.16 33.69 -23.88
C TYR A 22 -5.02 34.27 -22.75
N GLY A 23 -5.73 33.40 -22.01
CA GLY A 23 -6.49 33.78 -20.82
C GLY A 23 -5.61 34.40 -19.72
N TYR A 24 -4.43 33.82 -19.45
CA TYR A 24 -3.48 34.39 -18.48
C TYR A 24 -2.91 35.72 -18.95
N ALA A 25 -2.47 35.80 -20.21
CA ALA A 25 -1.90 37.03 -20.78
C ALA A 25 -2.89 38.20 -20.77
N LYS A 26 -4.19 37.93 -20.97
CA LYS A 26 -5.25 38.95 -20.93
C LYS A 26 -5.43 39.60 -19.55
N ASN A 27 -5.04 38.92 -18.48
CA ASN A 27 -5.23 39.39 -17.10
C ASN A 27 -4.02 40.14 -16.53
N VAL A 28 -2.94 40.27 -17.30
CA VAL A 28 -1.76 41.04 -16.89
C VAL A 28 -2.09 42.54 -16.96
N THR A 29 -1.75 43.29 -15.92
CA THR A 29 -1.98 44.73 -15.82
C THR A 29 -0.66 45.50 -15.80
N GLU A 30 -0.69 46.77 -16.23
CA GLU A 30 0.48 47.64 -16.21
C GLU A 30 1.02 47.78 -14.79
N GLY A 31 2.35 47.65 -14.63
CA GLY A 31 3.03 47.70 -13.34
C GLY A 31 3.16 46.36 -12.60
N ASN A 32 2.62 45.25 -13.13
CA ASN A 32 2.89 43.93 -12.55
C ASN A 32 4.37 43.54 -12.77
N PRO A 33 5.09 43.06 -11.74
CA PRO A 33 6.43 42.53 -11.92
C PRO A 33 6.37 41.24 -12.74
N VAL A 34 7.19 41.16 -13.78
CA VAL A 34 7.30 39.95 -14.63
C VAL A 34 8.68 39.34 -14.41
N LEU A 35 8.70 38.11 -13.90
CA LEU A 35 9.90 37.30 -13.74
C LEU A 35 9.95 36.26 -14.87
N LEU A 36 11.02 36.28 -15.65
CA LEU A 36 11.33 35.22 -16.62
C LEU A 36 12.12 34.13 -15.90
N SER A 37 11.64 32.88 -15.96
CA SER A 37 12.39 31.71 -15.53
C SER A 37 12.52 30.73 -16.70
N PHE A 38 13.73 30.21 -16.89
CA PHE A 38 14.04 29.24 -17.94
C PHE A 38 14.15 27.80 -17.40
N ALA A 39 14.04 27.61 -16.08
CA ALA A 39 14.16 26.32 -15.39
C ALA A 39 12.86 25.48 -15.34
N GLY A 40 11.84 25.79 -16.15
CA GLY A 40 10.54 25.09 -16.13
C GLY A 40 9.54 25.62 -15.08
N ASN A 41 8.37 24.99 -14.99
CA ASN A 41 7.23 25.43 -14.16
C ASN A 41 7.51 25.25 -12.65
N ASN A 42 8.21 26.21 -12.03
CA ASN A 42 8.49 26.23 -10.59
C ASN A 42 7.68 27.28 -9.82
N TYR A 43 6.79 27.98 -10.53
CA TYR A 43 5.77 28.85 -9.95
C TYR A 43 4.40 28.24 -10.20
N GLY A 44 3.68 27.94 -9.12
CA GLY A 44 2.31 27.44 -9.16
C GLY A 44 1.38 28.48 -8.55
N TYR A 45 0.27 28.75 -9.22
CA TYR A 45 -0.83 29.53 -8.63
C TYR A 45 -2.11 28.73 -8.75
N SER A 46 -2.78 28.54 -7.63
CA SER A 46 -4.13 27.99 -7.57
C SER A 46 -4.97 28.83 -6.64
N SER A 47 -6.24 28.96 -6.97
CA SER A 47 -7.18 29.69 -6.11
C SER A 47 -8.55 29.04 -6.12
N PHE A 48 -9.22 29.11 -4.97
CA PHE A 48 -10.57 28.57 -4.80
C PHE A 48 -11.36 29.45 -3.83
N VAL A 49 -12.68 29.38 -3.93
CA VAL A 49 -13.59 30.19 -3.10
C VAL A 49 -13.90 29.43 -1.83
N TYR A 50 -13.66 30.04 -0.67
CA TYR A 50 -14.08 29.46 0.61
C TYR A 50 -15.52 29.87 0.97
N THR A 51 -16.21 29.02 1.72
CA THR A 51 -17.62 29.20 2.08
C THR A 51 -17.78 30.21 3.23
N THR A 52 -17.09 29.96 4.34
CA THR A 52 -17.20 30.74 5.58
C THR A 52 -15.91 30.70 6.40
N ILE A 53 -15.79 31.60 7.38
CA ILE A 53 -14.73 31.63 8.38
C ILE A 53 -15.35 31.23 9.73
N ASN A 54 -14.68 30.36 10.48
CA ASN A 54 -15.06 29.90 11.82
C ASN A 54 -16.52 29.42 11.93
N GLY A 55 -17.05 28.87 10.83
CA GLY A 55 -18.41 28.34 10.77
C GLY A 55 -18.45 26.83 10.95
N VAL A 56 -19.65 26.27 10.86
CA VAL A 56 -19.83 24.81 10.81
C VAL A 56 -19.39 24.28 9.44
N ARG A 57 -18.53 23.26 9.41
CA ARG A 57 -18.14 22.57 8.19
C ARG A 57 -19.22 21.55 7.78
N SER A 58 -20.12 21.99 6.91
CA SER A 58 -21.12 21.14 6.26
C SER A 58 -20.55 20.44 5.02
N THR A 59 -21.30 19.49 4.45
CA THR A 59 -20.94 18.84 3.17
C THR A 59 -20.65 19.88 2.08
N ASN A 60 -19.56 19.68 1.35
CA ASN A 60 -19.07 20.55 0.27
C ASN A 60 -18.64 21.95 0.72
N TYR A 61 -18.48 22.20 2.02
CA TYR A 61 -17.99 23.48 2.51
C TYR A 61 -16.47 23.49 2.53
N ILE A 62 -15.93 24.68 2.29
CA ILE A 62 -14.53 25.04 2.51
C ILE A 62 -14.55 26.09 3.62
N VAL A 63 -14.04 25.74 4.79
CA VAL A 63 -14.06 26.59 5.99
C VAL A 63 -12.65 26.97 6.39
N ILE A 64 -12.44 28.25 6.66
CA ILE A 64 -11.19 28.74 7.25
C ILE A 64 -11.40 28.86 8.76
N TYR A 65 -10.56 28.19 9.54
CA TYR A 65 -10.54 28.31 11.00
C TYR A 65 -9.31 29.11 11.44
N ASP A 66 -9.52 30.31 11.99
CA ASP A 66 -8.47 31.14 12.57
C ASP A 66 -8.50 31.08 14.11
N GLY A 67 -7.57 31.76 14.78
CA GLY A 67 -7.46 31.76 16.24
C GLY A 67 -8.71 32.22 17.00
N LYS A 68 -9.73 32.80 16.34
CA LYS A 68 -11.01 33.14 16.97
C LYS A 68 -11.96 31.93 17.09
N ALA A 69 -11.70 30.83 16.40
CA ALA A 69 -12.45 29.58 16.55
C ALA A 69 -12.09 28.80 17.82
N GLY A 70 -10.90 29.04 18.39
CA GLY A 70 -10.36 28.29 19.52
C GLY A 70 -8.96 27.77 19.23
N THR A 71 -8.54 26.72 19.95
CA THR A 71 -7.24 26.07 19.77
C THR A 71 -7.23 24.99 18.70
N THR A 72 -8.40 24.49 18.31
CA THR A 72 -8.57 23.47 17.26
C THR A 72 -9.80 23.81 16.39
N THR A 73 -9.93 23.16 15.24
CA THR A 73 -11.06 23.41 14.32
C THR A 73 -12.40 22.91 14.83
N GLY A 74 -12.42 21.95 15.76
CA GLY A 74 -13.65 21.35 16.30
C GLY A 74 -14.42 20.50 15.27
N THR A 75 -13.79 20.14 14.15
CA THR A 75 -14.44 19.38 13.07
C THR A 75 -14.38 17.86 13.32
N ASN A 76 -15.25 17.11 12.64
CA ASN A 76 -15.24 15.65 12.65
C ASN A 76 -14.24 15.07 11.62
N MET A 77 -14.16 13.74 11.52
CA MET A 77 -13.23 13.04 10.61
C MET A 77 -13.67 12.99 9.13
N TYR A 78 -14.84 13.54 8.76
CA TYR A 78 -15.38 13.41 7.39
C TYR A 78 -14.85 14.50 6.44
N GLY A 79 -13.59 14.89 6.58
CA GLY A 79 -13.01 15.96 5.79
C GLY A 79 -11.49 15.89 5.74
N TYR A 80 -10.89 16.88 5.09
CA TYR A 80 -9.45 17.05 5.01
C TYR A 80 -9.07 18.43 5.50
N GLU A 81 -8.01 18.51 6.29
CA GLU A 81 -7.55 19.76 6.89
C GLU A 81 -6.08 20.03 6.56
N VAL A 82 -5.75 21.30 6.34
CA VAL A 82 -4.40 21.79 6.11
C VAL A 82 -4.11 22.95 7.07
N SER A 83 -3.06 22.80 7.87
CA SER A 83 -2.60 23.83 8.81
C SER A 83 -1.67 24.83 8.12
N VAL A 84 -1.89 26.12 8.36
CA VAL A 84 -1.11 27.24 7.84
C VAL A 84 -0.61 28.09 9.00
N ASN A 85 0.71 28.32 9.08
CA ASN A 85 1.31 29.11 10.16
C ASN A 85 1.10 30.63 9.97
N SER A 86 1.61 31.44 10.91
CA SER A 86 1.51 32.91 10.89
C SER A 86 2.21 33.59 9.71
N GLU A 87 3.13 32.90 9.03
CA GLU A 87 3.80 33.37 7.82
C GLU A 87 3.04 32.99 6.54
N GLY A 88 1.88 32.36 6.69
CA GLY A 88 1.10 31.86 5.56
C GLY A 88 1.69 30.59 4.95
N LYS A 89 2.45 29.76 5.69
CA LYS A 89 3.05 28.52 5.17
C LYS A 89 2.26 27.29 5.59
N MET A 90 1.96 26.41 4.64
CA MET A 90 1.40 25.09 4.95
C MET A 90 2.40 24.28 5.79
N THR A 91 1.93 23.61 6.85
CA THR A 91 2.81 22.92 7.82
C THR A 91 2.47 21.47 8.04
N SER A 92 1.18 21.11 7.97
CA SER A 92 0.71 19.74 8.13
C SER A 92 -0.65 19.57 7.45
N SER A 93 -1.03 18.33 7.20
CA SER A 93 -2.34 17.97 6.67
C SER A 93 -2.87 16.66 7.26
N GLY A 94 -4.17 16.39 7.13
CA GLY A 94 -4.73 15.12 7.60
C GLY A 94 -6.24 14.97 7.41
N TYR A 95 -6.70 13.71 7.51
CA TYR A 95 -8.11 13.30 7.39
C TYR A 95 -8.84 13.16 8.74
N ALA A 96 -8.12 13.24 9.86
CA ALA A 96 -8.70 13.00 11.19
C ALA A 96 -9.69 14.11 11.63
N GLY A 97 -9.61 15.29 11.02
CA GLY A 97 -10.31 16.49 11.49
C GLY A 97 -9.77 17.01 12.82
N ASN A 98 -10.43 18.05 13.36
CA ASN A 98 -10.09 18.71 14.61
C ASN A 98 -8.60 19.14 14.75
N MET A 99 -8.00 19.58 13.65
CA MET A 99 -6.60 20.01 13.62
C MET A 99 -6.35 21.18 14.56
N THR A 100 -5.15 21.20 15.16
CA THR A 100 -4.70 22.33 15.98
C THR A 100 -4.51 23.56 15.09
N ILE A 101 -5.05 24.69 15.52
CA ILE A 101 -4.90 25.98 14.82
C ILE A 101 -3.59 26.61 15.29
N PRO A 102 -2.62 26.86 14.40
CA PRO A 102 -1.35 27.48 14.79
C PRO A 102 -1.56 28.90 15.34
N GLU A 103 -0.72 29.31 16.29
CA GLU A 103 -0.73 30.69 16.79
C GLU A 103 -0.46 31.68 15.65
N GLY A 104 -1.35 32.67 15.50
CA GLY A 104 -1.29 33.64 14.40
C GLY A 104 -1.56 33.08 13.00
N GLY A 105 -1.83 31.78 12.88
CA GLY A 105 -2.14 31.07 11.65
C GLY A 105 -3.62 30.71 11.51
N PHE A 106 -3.90 29.76 10.62
CA PHE A 106 -5.24 29.27 10.34
C PHE A 106 -5.22 27.84 9.78
N VAL A 107 -6.37 27.17 9.78
CA VAL A 107 -6.57 25.87 9.14
C VAL A 107 -7.58 26.00 8.00
N ILE A 108 -7.27 25.43 6.85
CA ILE A 108 -8.20 25.25 5.73
C ILE A 108 -8.82 23.87 5.90
N SER A 109 -10.14 23.83 6.06
CA SER A 109 -10.87 22.62 6.37
C SER A 109 -11.95 22.39 5.32
N VAL A 110 -11.89 21.24 4.64
CA VAL A 110 -12.80 20.92 3.54
C VAL A 110 -13.59 19.65 3.81
N HIS A 111 -14.77 19.57 3.21
CA HIS A 111 -15.61 18.38 3.18
C HIS A 111 -16.13 18.16 1.76
N GLY A 112 -16.36 16.89 1.40
CA GLY A 112 -16.87 16.48 0.09
C GLY A 112 -15.72 16.08 -0.85
N ASP A 113 -15.92 15.01 -1.61
CA ASP A 113 -14.86 14.31 -2.34
C ASP A 113 -14.09 15.25 -3.29
N ASP A 114 -14.80 16.11 -4.02
CA ASP A 114 -14.17 17.09 -4.94
C ASP A 114 -13.29 18.10 -4.21
N ASN A 115 -13.74 18.63 -3.07
CA ASN A 115 -12.97 19.61 -2.29
C ASN A 115 -11.79 18.94 -1.58
N ILE A 116 -11.97 17.69 -1.13
CA ILE A 116 -10.90 16.89 -0.53
C ILE A 116 -9.82 16.64 -1.57
N ALA A 117 -10.17 16.12 -2.76
CA ALA A 117 -9.22 15.90 -3.84
C ALA A 117 -8.52 17.19 -4.27
N MET A 118 -9.24 18.31 -4.32
CA MET A 118 -8.66 19.62 -4.60
C MET A 118 -7.64 20.04 -3.53
N LEU A 119 -8.01 20.05 -2.25
CA LEU A 119 -7.13 20.55 -1.20
C LEU A 119 -5.92 19.61 -0.98
N SER A 120 -6.12 18.29 -1.03
CA SER A 120 -5.03 17.33 -0.90
C SER A 120 -4.05 17.42 -2.08
N GLY A 121 -4.54 17.67 -3.30
CA GLY A 121 -3.70 17.89 -4.47
C GLY A 121 -2.94 19.23 -4.46
N LEU A 122 -3.39 20.20 -3.66
CA LEU A 122 -2.73 21.49 -3.46
C LEU A 122 -1.83 21.54 -2.24
N TYR A 123 -1.83 20.50 -1.41
CA TYR A 123 -1.01 20.46 -0.20
C TYR A 123 0.44 20.14 -0.54
N TYR A 124 1.32 21.09 -0.24
CA TYR A 124 2.77 20.91 -0.21
C TYR A 124 3.32 21.61 1.02
N THR A 125 4.11 20.91 1.83
CA THR A 125 4.73 21.48 3.04
C THR A 125 5.56 22.71 2.68
N GLY A 126 5.21 23.88 3.22
CA GLY A 126 5.87 25.17 2.93
C GLY A 126 5.21 26.01 1.83
N ALA A 127 4.17 25.52 1.15
CA ALA A 127 3.46 26.31 0.15
C ALA A 127 2.86 27.56 0.80
N SER A 128 2.93 28.70 0.11
CA SER A 128 2.41 29.95 0.65
C SER A 128 0.91 30.02 0.40
N VAL A 129 0.14 30.39 1.42
CA VAL A 129 -1.30 30.50 1.36
C VAL A 129 -1.74 31.81 1.98
N SER A 130 -2.69 32.44 1.32
CA SER A 130 -3.39 33.62 1.81
C SER A 130 -4.87 33.49 1.50
N TYR A 131 -5.72 34.20 2.23
CA TYR A 131 -7.13 34.30 1.90
C TYR A 131 -7.61 35.74 2.04
N ASP A 132 -8.50 36.15 1.14
CA ASP A 132 -9.09 37.49 1.12
C ASP A 132 -10.55 37.45 1.58
N THR A 133 -10.87 38.27 2.58
CA THR A 133 -12.20 38.25 3.21
C THR A 133 -13.30 38.90 2.37
N SER A 134 -12.94 39.75 1.41
CA SER A 134 -13.89 40.52 0.60
C SER A 134 -14.39 39.71 -0.59
N SER A 135 -13.48 39.03 -1.28
CA SER A 135 -13.70 38.17 -2.44
C SER A 135 -13.95 36.70 -2.07
N LYS A 136 -13.66 36.32 -0.82
CA LYS A 136 -13.70 34.95 -0.31
C LYS A 136 -12.77 33.98 -1.03
N ILE A 137 -11.65 34.47 -1.55
CA ILE A 137 -10.70 33.66 -2.31
C ILE A 137 -9.57 33.21 -1.40
N VAL A 138 -9.24 31.91 -1.43
CA VAL A 138 -7.96 31.37 -0.98
C VAL A 138 -7.03 31.31 -2.18
N SER A 139 -5.80 31.78 -2.00
CA SER A 139 -4.73 31.73 -3.00
C SER A 139 -3.58 30.90 -2.46
N VAL A 140 -3.22 29.84 -3.20
CA VAL A 140 -2.08 28.97 -2.93
C VAL A 140 -0.99 29.27 -3.96
N PHE A 141 0.20 29.59 -3.47
CA PHE A 141 1.37 29.88 -4.27
C PHE A 141 2.46 28.84 -3.99
N MET A 142 2.88 28.16 -5.05
CA MET A 142 4.14 27.44 -5.07
C MET A 142 5.20 28.38 -5.64
N THR A 143 6.28 28.55 -4.90
CA THR A 143 7.43 29.36 -5.32
C THR A 143 8.64 28.46 -5.51
N PRO A 144 9.66 28.86 -6.27
CA PRO A 144 10.93 28.15 -6.34
C PRO A 144 11.55 27.80 -4.98
N ASN A 145 11.37 28.67 -3.98
CA ASN A 145 11.86 28.42 -2.62
C ASN A 145 11.18 27.24 -1.91
N LEU A 146 10.02 26.80 -2.42
CA LEU A 146 9.25 25.73 -1.79
C LEU A 146 10.08 24.45 -1.73
N ALA A 147 10.78 24.10 -2.82
CA ALA A 147 11.61 22.91 -2.86
C ALA A 147 12.73 22.94 -1.81
N VAL A 148 13.37 24.10 -1.63
CA VAL A 148 14.41 24.30 -0.59
C VAL A 148 13.79 24.15 0.80
N TYR A 149 12.66 24.80 1.05
CA TYR A 149 11.99 24.78 2.35
C TYR A 149 11.46 23.38 2.72
N SER A 150 10.82 22.66 1.79
CA SER A 150 10.34 21.30 2.03
C SER A 150 11.51 20.34 2.29
N ALA A 151 12.60 20.46 1.53
CA ALA A 151 13.80 19.65 1.73
C ALA A 151 14.40 19.83 3.13
N ALA A 152 14.40 21.06 3.66
CA ALA A 152 14.87 21.33 5.03
C ALA A 152 14.04 20.59 6.09
N ILE A 153 12.73 20.61 5.97
CA ILE A 153 11.83 19.92 6.91
C ILE A 153 12.03 18.40 6.83
N ILE A 154 12.09 17.84 5.62
CA ILE A 154 12.30 16.41 5.44
C ILE A 154 13.67 16.00 5.99
N LEU A 155 14.71 16.82 5.81
CA LEU A 155 16.03 16.58 6.40
C LEU A 155 15.96 16.51 7.94
N ASP A 156 15.23 17.41 8.59
CA ASP A 156 15.05 17.38 10.05
C ASP A 156 14.36 16.08 10.51
N GLU A 157 13.33 15.64 9.77
CA GLU A 157 12.66 14.36 10.03
C GLU A 157 13.62 13.18 9.85
N GLN A 158 14.44 13.17 8.79
CA GLN A 158 15.44 12.13 8.55
C GLN A 158 16.53 12.13 9.63
N ASN A 159 17.00 13.29 10.09
CA ASN A 159 17.94 13.40 11.19
C ASN A 159 17.35 12.81 12.49
N ALA A 160 16.09 13.11 12.81
CA ALA A 160 15.40 12.52 13.96
C ALA A 160 15.27 10.99 13.83
N ALA A 161 14.94 10.50 12.63
CA ALA A 161 14.84 9.07 12.34
C ALA A 161 16.20 8.36 12.48
N PHE A 162 17.28 8.98 12.00
CA PHE A 162 18.65 8.44 12.12
C PHE A 162 19.11 8.35 13.59
N GLU A 163 18.83 9.38 14.39
CA GLU A 163 19.12 9.34 15.83
C GLU A 163 18.30 8.28 16.56
N ASN A 164 17.05 8.06 16.15
CA ASN A 164 16.24 6.98 16.67
C ASN A 164 16.81 5.60 16.28
N ALA A 165 17.27 5.43 15.03
CA ALA A 165 17.90 4.19 14.57
C ALA A 165 19.20 3.88 15.33
N LYS A 166 19.99 4.90 15.67
CA LYS A 166 21.16 4.75 16.57
C LYS A 166 20.74 4.29 17.96
N LYS A 167 19.72 4.92 18.56
CA LYS A 167 19.22 4.56 19.91
C LYS A 167 18.67 3.14 19.97
N LYS A 168 18.12 2.64 18.86
CA LYS A 168 17.58 1.28 18.73
C LYS A 168 18.59 0.25 18.22
N PHE A 169 19.83 0.65 17.91
CA PHE A 169 20.88 -0.22 17.40
C PHE A 169 20.52 -0.98 16.11
N TYR A 170 19.82 -0.33 15.18
CA TYR A 170 19.47 -0.95 13.89
C TYR A 170 20.72 -1.35 13.09
N SER A 171 20.73 -2.52 12.47
CA SER A 171 21.78 -2.96 11.55
C SER A 171 21.68 -2.24 10.20
N ILE A 172 22.18 -1.00 10.14
CA ILE A 172 22.20 -0.13 8.95
C ILE A 172 23.60 0.42 8.67
N ASN A 173 23.83 0.90 7.44
CA ASN A 173 25.11 1.51 7.06
C ASN A 173 25.22 2.97 7.59
N TYR A 174 25.53 3.12 8.88
CA TYR A 174 25.64 4.42 9.54
C TYR A 174 26.60 5.39 8.84
N SER A 175 27.70 4.89 8.27
CA SER A 175 28.68 5.73 7.58
C SER A 175 28.12 6.31 6.28
N GLU A 176 27.43 5.49 5.49
CA GLU A 176 26.83 5.93 4.22
C GLU A 176 25.67 6.89 4.45
N ILE A 177 24.81 6.59 5.42
CA ILE A 177 23.70 7.48 5.82
C ILE A 177 24.24 8.83 6.31
N SER A 178 25.28 8.82 7.16
CA SER A 178 25.90 10.05 7.63
C SER A 178 26.54 10.86 6.51
N ASN A 179 27.15 10.20 5.50
CA ASN A 179 27.69 10.89 4.33
C ASN A 179 26.60 11.54 3.49
N SER A 180 25.47 10.85 3.29
CA SER A 180 24.31 11.38 2.57
C SER A 180 23.68 12.57 3.29
N LEU A 181 23.51 12.48 4.62
CA LEU A 181 23.03 13.61 5.44
C LEU A 181 23.95 14.83 5.31
N ASN A 182 25.27 14.64 5.44
CA ASN A 182 26.25 15.72 5.27
C ASN A 182 26.19 16.33 3.86
N TYR A 183 26.04 15.50 2.82
CA TYR A 183 25.89 15.97 1.45
C TYR A 183 24.62 16.83 1.29
N ILE A 184 23.49 16.34 1.81
CA ILE A 184 22.22 17.05 1.79
C ILE A 184 22.35 18.41 2.51
N GLU A 185 22.92 18.45 3.72
CA GLU A 185 23.13 19.68 4.48
C GLU A 185 23.95 20.72 3.68
N LEU A 186 25.05 20.28 3.04
CA LEU A 186 25.89 21.16 2.22
C LEU A 186 25.14 21.69 1.00
N GLN A 187 24.46 20.83 0.25
CA GLN A 187 23.72 21.22 -0.96
C GLN A 187 22.53 22.10 -0.63
N LEU A 188 21.86 21.85 0.48
CA LEU A 188 20.73 22.64 0.94
C LEU A 188 21.15 24.03 1.40
N ALA A 189 22.28 24.15 2.11
CA ALA A 189 22.87 25.44 2.45
C ALA A 189 23.26 26.25 1.19
N GLU A 190 23.80 25.58 0.18
CA GLU A 190 24.10 26.19 -1.11
C GLU A 190 22.84 26.60 -1.88
N ALA A 191 21.78 25.78 -1.83
CA ALA A 191 20.48 26.07 -2.44
C ALA A 191 19.84 27.31 -1.81
N GLN A 192 19.87 27.41 -0.47
CA GLN A 192 19.40 28.55 0.29
C GLN A 192 20.18 29.82 -0.08
N SER A 193 21.51 29.75 -0.14
CA SER A 193 22.35 30.89 -0.54
C SER A 193 22.11 31.31 -2.01
N ALA A 194 21.95 30.36 -2.91
CA ALA A 194 21.61 30.63 -4.31
C ALA A 194 20.25 31.33 -4.42
N TYR A 195 19.26 30.92 -3.62
CA TYR A 195 17.96 31.57 -3.57
C TYR A 195 18.07 33.03 -3.05
N GLU A 196 18.75 33.24 -1.93
CA GLU A 196 18.93 34.56 -1.31
C GLU A 196 19.69 35.55 -2.19
N THR A 197 20.61 35.05 -3.02
CA THR A 197 21.40 35.85 -3.96
C THR A 197 20.70 36.04 -5.33
N GLY A 198 19.48 35.51 -5.49
CA GLY A 198 18.67 35.65 -6.70
C GLY A 198 19.03 34.67 -7.83
N ASN A 199 19.92 33.71 -7.58
CA ASN A 199 20.23 32.63 -8.52
C ASN A 199 19.22 31.47 -8.38
N ILE A 200 18.00 31.75 -8.84
CA ILE A 200 16.85 30.87 -8.66
C ILE A 200 17.02 29.51 -9.36
N ASP A 201 17.59 29.49 -10.56
CA ASP A 201 17.78 28.25 -11.33
C ASP A 201 18.72 27.28 -10.58
N LYS A 202 19.82 27.79 -10.01
CA LYS A 202 20.74 26.99 -9.20
C LYS A 202 20.09 26.50 -7.90
N ALA A 203 19.29 27.34 -7.25
CA ALA A 203 18.57 26.94 -6.03
C ALA A 203 17.62 25.76 -6.31
N ILE A 204 16.90 25.80 -7.44
CA ILE A 204 15.97 24.73 -7.84
C ILE A 204 16.72 23.45 -8.18
N GLU A 205 17.81 23.54 -8.94
CA GLU A 205 18.63 22.39 -9.32
C GLU A 205 19.15 21.66 -8.06
N LEU A 206 19.72 22.41 -7.12
CA LEU A 206 20.23 21.88 -5.86
C LEU A 206 19.12 21.28 -4.99
N ALA A 207 17.99 21.96 -4.86
CA ALA A 207 16.84 21.45 -4.10
C ALA A 207 16.28 20.15 -4.71
N SER A 208 16.25 20.05 -6.04
CA SER A 208 15.82 18.84 -6.74
C SER A 208 16.78 17.68 -6.48
N CYS A 209 18.09 17.94 -6.55
CA CYS A 209 19.12 16.95 -6.22
C CYS A 209 18.99 16.47 -4.77
N VAL A 210 18.83 17.40 -3.83
CA VAL A 210 18.60 17.09 -2.41
C VAL A 210 17.35 16.24 -2.24
N SER A 211 16.24 16.58 -2.88
CA SER A 211 14.98 15.81 -2.79
C SER A 211 15.19 14.37 -3.24
N SER A 212 15.90 14.13 -4.35
CA SER A 212 16.19 12.76 -4.81
C SER A 212 17.05 11.96 -3.82
N VAL A 213 18.01 12.60 -3.17
CA VAL A 213 18.85 11.95 -2.15
C VAL A 213 18.03 11.65 -0.89
N LEU A 214 17.21 12.60 -0.42
CA LEU A 214 16.30 12.41 0.71
C LEU A 214 15.31 11.25 0.46
N ASP A 215 14.79 11.13 -0.76
CA ASP A 215 13.91 10.04 -1.16
C ASP A 215 14.58 8.67 -1.07
N THR A 216 15.88 8.59 -1.33
CA THR A 216 16.63 7.34 -1.20
C THR A 216 17.03 7.08 0.25
N LEU A 217 17.43 8.14 0.96
CA LEU A 217 17.93 8.07 2.33
C LEU A 217 16.92 7.44 3.29
N LYS A 218 15.63 7.73 3.13
CA LYS A 218 14.57 7.14 3.97
C LYS A 218 14.60 5.60 3.95
N PHE A 219 14.94 5.00 2.81
CA PHE A 219 15.01 3.54 2.67
C PHE A 219 16.26 2.94 3.32
N MET A 220 17.35 3.71 3.36
CA MET A 220 18.60 3.28 4.02
C MET A 220 18.48 3.20 5.54
N MET A 221 17.50 3.90 6.13
CA MET A 221 17.25 3.90 7.57
C MET A 221 16.46 2.67 8.05
N TYR A 222 16.01 1.82 7.12
CA TYR A 222 15.44 0.52 7.45
C TYR A 222 16.56 -0.51 7.63
N GLU A 223 16.43 -1.31 8.68
CA GLU A 223 17.35 -2.42 8.93
C GLU A 223 17.29 -3.43 7.79
N SER A 224 18.46 -3.72 7.21
CA SER A 224 18.62 -4.81 6.25
C SER A 224 19.45 -5.88 6.95
N ALA A 225 18.79 -6.97 7.34
CA ALA A 225 19.46 -8.04 8.06
C ALA A 225 20.49 -8.73 7.15
N PRO A 226 21.64 -9.19 7.70
CA PRO A 226 22.64 -9.95 6.96
C PRO A 226 22.15 -11.29 6.40
N VAL A 227 20.93 -11.72 6.76
CA VAL A 227 20.30 -12.93 6.26
C VAL A 227 19.55 -12.59 4.97
N GLU A 228 20.21 -12.84 3.84
CA GLU A 228 19.57 -12.76 2.52
C GLU A 228 18.78 -14.05 2.27
N ASN A 229 17.45 -13.93 2.15
CA ASN A 229 16.64 -15.02 1.61
C ASN A 229 16.66 -14.96 0.07
N ARG A 230 17.38 -15.89 -0.56
CA ARG A 230 17.43 -16.07 -2.02
C ARG A 230 16.50 -17.20 -2.37
N ALA A 231 15.27 -16.82 -2.68
CA ALA A 231 14.14 -17.72 -2.74
C ALA A 231 13.60 -17.95 -4.15
N VAL A 232 12.88 -19.05 -4.34
CA VAL A 232 12.06 -19.31 -5.54
C VAL A 232 10.72 -19.94 -5.17
N TRP A 233 9.63 -19.46 -5.79
CA TRP A 233 8.36 -20.18 -5.83
C TRP A 233 8.45 -21.30 -6.86
N TYR A 234 8.20 -22.54 -6.44
CA TYR A 234 8.43 -23.72 -7.28
C TYR A 234 7.22 -24.66 -7.29
N ARG A 235 6.68 -24.88 -8.48
CA ARG A 235 5.68 -25.94 -8.74
C ARG A 235 6.40 -27.22 -9.14
N ALA A 236 6.48 -28.16 -8.21
CA ALA A 236 7.15 -29.44 -8.41
C ALA A 236 6.43 -30.33 -9.44
N ASN A 237 7.20 -31.17 -10.13
CA ASN A 237 6.70 -32.22 -11.05
C ASN A 237 7.55 -33.51 -10.98
N GLU A 238 8.39 -33.63 -9.95
CA GLU A 238 9.35 -34.70 -9.75
C GLU A 238 8.66 -36.02 -9.40
N LYS A 239 9.22 -37.14 -9.89
CA LYS A 239 8.66 -38.50 -9.73
C LYS A 239 9.65 -39.48 -9.08
N SER A 240 10.81 -38.99 -8.65
CA SER A 240 11.88 -39.78 -8.03
C SER A 240 12.90 -38.89 -7.33
N ASP A 241 13.68 -39.47 -6.41
CA ASP A 241 14.85 -38.84 -5.78
C ASP A 241 15.82 -38.25 -6.81
N GLU A 242 16.03 -38.95 -7.93
CA GLU A 242 16.94 -38.52 -8.99
C GLU A 242 16.45 -37.25 -9.71
N ASP A 243 15.13 -37.06 -9.80
CA ASP A 243 14.54 -35.83 -10.36
C ASP A 243 14.66 -34.68 -9.36
N VAL A 244 14.35 -34.92 -8.08
CA VAL A 244 14.51 -33.94 -7.00
C VAL A 244 15.96 -33.50 -6.89
N TYR A 245 16.90 -34.44 -6.94
CA TYR A 245 18.34 -34.16 -6.92
C TYR A 245 18.75 -33.17 -8.01
N LYS A 246 18.27 -33.34 -9.25
CA LYS A 246 18.60 -32.42 -10.35
C LYS A 246 18.07 -31.02 -10.10
N THR A 247 16.84 -30.90 -9.61
CA THR A 247 16.21 -29.61 -9.29
C THR A 247 16.92 -28.91 -8.13
N VAL A 248 17.13 -29.61 -7.01
CA VAL A 248 17.83 -29.08 -5.82
C VAL A 248 19.26 -28.67 -6.15
N ARG A 249 19.98 -29.50 -6.91
CA ARG A 249 21.34 -29.18 -7.36
C ARG A 249 21.37 -27.90 -8.19
N LEU A 250 20.43 -27.72 -9.13
CA LEU A 250 20.34 -26.50 -9.93
C LEU A 250 20.06 -25.27 -9.06
N MET A 251 19.14 -25.37 -8.08
CA MET A 251 18.87 -24.31 -7.12
C MET A 251 20.14 -23.94 -6.33
N ALA A 252 20.88 -24.92 -5.83
CA ALA A 252 22.14 -24.70 -5.11
C ALA A 252 23.22 -24.06 -6.01
N GLU A 253 23.35 -24.49 -7.27
CA GLU A 253 24.27 -23.88 -8.26
C GLU A 253 23.90 -22.42 -8.57
N MET A 254 22.63 -22.05 -8.42
CA MET A 254 22.13 -20.66 -8.53
C MET A 254 22.24 -19.86 -7.22
N ASN A 255 22.80 -20.45 -6.15
CA ASN A 255 22.86 -19.91 -4.80
C ASN A 255 21.49 -19.68 -4.13
N ILE A 256 20.42 -20.32 -4.60
CA ILE A 256 19.13 -20.32 -3.89
C ILE A 256 19.30 -21.04 -2.54
N ASN A 257 18.78 -20.45 -1.47
CA ASN A 257 18.87 -21.00 -0.11
C ASN A 257 17.50 -21.30 0.53
N ALA A 258 16.39 -20.95 -0.14
CA ALA A 258 15.05 -21.38 0.25
C ALA A 258 14.20 -21.68 -0.98
N VAL A 259 13.37 -22.72 -0.90
CA VAL A 259 12.35 -23.03 -1.90
C VAL A 259 10.98 -23.01 -1.27
N TYR A 260 10.08 -22.30 -1.93
CA TYR A 260 8.67 -22.20 -1.58
C TYR A 260 7.90 -23.13 -2.52
N ILE A 261 7.76 -24.38 -2.09
CA ILE A 261 7.28 -25.48 -2.93
C ILE A 261 5.76 -25.58 -2.84
N GLU A 262 5.07 -25.50 -3.97
CA GLU A 262 3.60 -25.57 -4.05
C GLU A 262 3.13 -26.95 -3.59
N THR A 263 2.70 -27.02 -2.34
CA THR A 263 2.50 -28.28 -1.62
C THR A 263 1.04 -28.67 -1.55
N TRP A 264 0.17 -27.69 -1.30
CA TRP A 264 -1.28 -27.83 -1.26
C TRP A 264 -1.89 -26.93 -2.32
N TYR A 265 -2.38 -27.56 -3.40
CA TYR A 265 -3.01 -26.85 -4.50
C TYR A 265 -3.99 -27.74 -5.25
N ASN A 266 -4.98 -27.13 -5.90
CA ASN A 266 -6.02 -27.84 -6.65
C ASN A 266 -6.74 -28.95 -5.83
N GLY A 267 -6.82 -28.77 -4.51
CA GLY A 267 -7.43 -29.72 -3.58
C GLY A 267 -6.64 -31.01 -3.35
N GLN A 268 -5.34 -31.01 -3.65
CA GLN A 268 -4.44 -32.16 -3.54
C GLN A 268 -3.12 -31.76 -2.89
N VAL A 269 -2.38 -32.76 -2.42
CA VAL A 269 -1.03 -32.59 -1.85
C VAL A 269 0.03 -33.28 -2.70
N ILE A 270 1.25 -32.73 -2.75
CA ILE A 270 2.38 -33.35 -3.47
C ILE A 270 3.04 -34.49 -2.66
N GLY A 271 2.69 -34.62 -1.38
CA GLY A 271 3.00 -35.76 -0.51
C GLY A 271 1.80 -36.69 -0.32
N TYR A 272 1.72 -37.37 0.81
CA TYR A 272 0.59 -38.21 1.20
C TYR A 272 -0.22 -37.58 2.33
N SER A 273 -1.50 -37.96 2.42
CA SER A 273 -2.44 -37.49 3.44
C SER A 273 -3.34 -38.64 3.88
N ASP A 274 -3.56 -38.74 5.19
CA ASP A 274 -4.53 -39.64 5.83
C ASP A 274 -5.90 -38.97 6.01
N ILE A 275 -6.02 -37.66 5.71
CA ILE A 275 -7.27 -36.92 5.80
C ILE A 275 -8.22 -37.40 4.70
N ASP A 276 -9.43 -37.77 5.10
CA ASP A 276 -10.46 -38.18 4.15
C ASP A 276 -10.72 -37.08 3.11
N LEU A 277 -10.95 -37.48 1.85
CA LEU A 277 -11.05 -36.61 0.66
C LEU A 277 -9.75 -35.98 0.14
N ILE A 278 -8.67 -35.91 0.93
CA ILE A 278 -7.39 -35.35 0.46
C ILE A 278 -6.58 -36.42 -0.26
N LYS A 279 -6.06 -36.11 -1.44
CA LYS A 279 -5.36 -37.06 -2.31
C LYS A 279 -3.96 -36.58 -2.65
N HIS A 280 -3.06 -37.54 -2.79
CA HIS A 280 -1.77 -37.34 -3.44
C HIS A 280 -1.98 -36.90 -4.90
N TYR A 281 -1.17 -35.95 -5.37
CA TYR A 281 -1.26 -35.45 -6.74
C TYR A 281 -0.53 -36.33 -7.76
N THR A 282 -1.10 -37.52 -7.98
CA THR A 282 -0.55 -38.56 -8.87
C THR A 282 -0.29 -38.09 -10.30
N TYR A 283 -1.03 -37.09 -10.81
CA TYR A 283 -0.81 -36.57 -12.15
C TYR A 283 0.61 -36.01 -12.33
N ALA A 284 1.07 -35.20 -11.38
CA ALA A 284 2.40 -34.59 -11.40
C ALA A 284 3.48 -35.56 -10.89
N HIS A 285 3.20 -36.32 -9.83
CA HIS A 285 4.24 -37.03 -9.06
C HIS A 285 4.17 -38.56 -9.14
N GLY A 286 3.14 -39.14 -9.76
CA GLY A 286 2.94 -40.59 -9.80
C GLY A 286 2.63 -41.16 -8.42
N ASN A 287 3.49 -42.05 -7.92
CA ASN A 287 3.40 -42.61 -6.56
C ASN A 287 4.59 -42.15 -5.69
N TYR A 288 5.24 -41.06 -6.07
CA TYR A 288 6.41 -40.55 -5.37
C TYR A 288 5.99 -39.44 -4.41
N ASP A 289 6.42 -39.54 -3.15
CA ASP A 289 6.24 -38.47 -2.18
C ASP A 289 7.25 -37.35 -2.48
N ALA A 290 6.82 -36.38 -3.29
CA ALA A 290 7.69 -35.30 -3.70
C ALA A 290 8.08 -34.41 -2.52
N LEU A 291 7.18 -34.17 -1.57
CA LEU A 291 7.46 -33.33 -0.41
C LEU A 291 8.55 -33.94 0.47
N GLU A 292 8.48 -35.24 0.77
CA GLU A 292 9.53 -35.94 1.53
C GLU A 292 10.88 -35.82 0.82
N GLY A 293 10.90 -36.08 -0.50
CA GLY A 293 12.11 -36.00 -1.29
C GLY A 293 12.75 -34.63 -1.25
N PHE A 294 11.96 -33.55 -1.38
CA PHE A 294 12.46 -32.17 -1.29
C PHE A 294 12.97 -31.83 0.11
N CYS A 295 12.28 -32.26 1.18
CA CYS A 295 12.77 -32.09 2.56
C CYS A 295 14.15 -32.71 2.72
N ARG A 296 14.26 -34.02 2.45
CA ARG A 296 15.50 -34.76 2.67
C ARG A 296 16.65 -34.28 1.79
N ILE A 297 16.44 -34.16 0.48
CA ILE A 297 17.52 -33.82 -0.46
C ILE A 297 17.85 -32.32 -0.39
N GLY A 298 16.84 -31.45 -0.21
CA GLY A 298 17.06 -30.01 -0.08
C GLY A 298 17.95 -29.65 1.11
N HIS A 299 17.72 -30.28 2.25
CA HIS A 299 18.52 -30.06 3.47
C HIS A 299 19.98 -30.51 3.32
N GLU A 300 20.28 -31.55 2.53
CA GLU A 300 21.67 -31.94 2.23
C GLU A 300 22.46 -30.83 1.51
N TYR A 301 21.74 -29.93 0.82
CA TYR A 301 22.29 -28.79 0.10
C TYR A 301 22.14 -27.46 0.86
N GLY A 302 21.62 -27.49 2.09
CA GLY A 302 21.39 -26.29 2.90
C GLY A 302 20.28 -25.39 2.37
N ILE A 303 19.30 -25.95 1.65
CA ILE A 303 18.12 -25.24 1.16
C ILE A 303 16.97 -25.45 2.14
N GLU A 304 16.38 -24.35 2.62
CA GLU A 304 15.17 -24.39 3.43
C GLU A 304 13.94 -24.76 2.59
N ILE A 305 13.08 -25.62 3.13
CA ILE A 305 11.85 -26.09 2.49
C ILE A 305 10.63 -25.42 3.12
N HIS A 306 10.01 -24.51 2.39
CA HIS A 306 8.80 -23.80 2.82
C HIS A 306 7.61 -24.31 2.03
N ILE A 307 6.55 -24.78 2.70
CA ILE A 307 5.35 -25.26 2.01
C ILE A 307 4.54 -24.06 1.52
N TRP A 308 4.40 -23.91 0.21
CA TRP A 308 3.47 -22.95 -0.38
C TRP A 308 2.08 -23.59 -0.44
N VAL A 309 1.13 -22.96 0.25
CA VAL A 309 -0.25 -23.45 0.40
C VAL A 309 -1.27 -22.44 -0.10
N GLU A 310 -2.23 -22.91 -0.90
CA GLU A 310 -3.36 -22.11 -1.36
C GLU A 310 -4.45 -22.06 -0.26
N ASN A 311 -4.74 -20.86 0.26
CA ASN A 311 -5.71 -20.68 1.34
C ASN A 311 -7.14 -20.69 0.76
N PHE A 312 -7.92 -21.68 1.16
CA PHE A 312 -9.33 -21.93 0.76
C PHE A 312 -9.59 -22.19 -0.72
N PHE A 313 -8.68 -21.88 -1.65
CA PHE A 313 -8.78 -22.37 -3.02
C PHE A 313 -8.57 -23.89 -3.06
N ILE A 314 -9.49 -24.60 -3.72
CA ILE A 314 -9.52 -26.07 -3.75
C ILE A 314 -9.54 -26.65 -5.17
N GLY A 315 -9.27 -25.81 -6.17
CA GLY A 315 -9.20 -26.21 -7.57
C GLY A 315 -10.36 -25.72 -8.43
N VAL A 316 -10.58 -26.43 -9.54
CA VAL A 316 -11.57 -26.05 -10.55
C VAL A 316 -12.82 -26.93 -10.53
N THR A 317 -13.93 -26.41 -11.05
CA THR A 317 -15.19 -27.17 -11.18
C THR A 317 -14.96 -28.55 -11.80
N GLY A 318 -15.52 -29.59 -11.17
CA GLY A 318 -15.35 -30.98 -11.59
C GLY A 318 -14.27 -31.75 -10.82
N GLY A 319 -13.42 -31.07 -10.04
CA GLY A 319 -12.46 -31.71 -9.13
C GLY A 319 -13.14 -32.53 -8.02
N GLU A 320 -12.48 -33.59 -7.56
CA GLU A 320 -13.02 -34.50 -6.54
C GLU A 320 -13.37 -33.78 -5.23
N LEU A 321 -12.42 -33.01 -4.69
CA LEU A 321 -12.65 -32.23 -3.47
C LEU A 321 -13.72 -31.15 -3.67
N VAL A 322 -13.72 -30.48 -4.83
CA VAL A 322 -14.73 -29.49 -5.20
C VAL A 322 -16.13 -30.10 -5.16
N ASN A 323 -16.33 -31.26 -5.78
CA ASN A 323 -17.63 -31.94 -5.79
C ASN A 323 -18.03 -32.44 -4.39
N ALA A 324 -17.06 -32.95 -3.61
CA ALA A 324 -17.31 -33.45 -2.26
C ALA A 324 -17.68 -32.34 -1.25
N THR A 325 -17.40 -31.07 -1.59
CA THR A 325 -17.58 -29.92 -0.69
C THR A 325 -18.59 -28.88 -1.21
N GLU A 326 -19.47 -29.23 -2.16
CA GLU A 326 -20.40 -28.31 -2.83
C GLU A 326 -21.20 -27.39 -1.88
N GLY A 327 -21.57 -27.89 -0.69
CA GLY A 327 -22.29 -27.13 0.33
C GLY A 327 -21.46 -26.11 1.12
N HIS A 328 -20.14 -26.11 0.95
CA HIS A 328 -19.16 -25.35 1.73
C HIS A 328 -18.43 -24.28 0.90
N HIS A 329 -18.86 -24.05 -0.34
CA HIS A 329 -18.19 -23.13 -1.25
C HIS A 329 -18.50 -21.66 -0.93
N LEU A 330 -17.54 -20.79 -1.25
CA LEU A 330 -17.71 -19.36 -1.21
C LEU A 330 -18.64 -18.91 -2.36
N LEU A 331 -19.63 -18.08 -2.04
CA LEU A 331 -20.65 -17.65 -3.00
C LEU A 331 -20.54 -16.18 -3.34
N ASP A 332 -20.81 -15.86 -4.60
CA ASP A 332 -21.02 -14.49 -5.05
C ASP A 332 -22.42 -13.96 -4.71
N LYS A 333 -22.64 -12.66 -4.96
CA LYS A 333 -23.92 -11.99 -4.72
C LYS A 333 -25.12 -12.66 -5.43
N LYS A 334 -24.87 -13.38 -6.54
CA LYS A 334 -25.88 -14.09 -7.35
C LYS A 334 -25.99 -15.58 -6.98
N GLY A 335 -25.19 -16.06 -6.02
CA GLY A 335 -25.16 -17.46 -5.60
C GLY A 335 -24.30 -18.36 -6.48
N ARG A 336 -23.43 -17.81 -7.34
CA ARG A 336 -22.43 -18.60 -8.06
C ARG A 336 -21.30 -18.99 -7.10
N ASN A 337 -20.82 -20.23 -7.22
CA ASN A 337 -19.75 -20.81 -6.40
C ASN A 337 -18.40 -20.91 -7.13
N TYR A 338 -18.29 -20.36 -8.33
CA TYR A 338 -17.05 -20.38 -9.11
C TYR A 338 -16.81 -19.08 -9.89
N TYR A 339 -15.55 -18.79 -10.15
CA TYR A 339 -15.12 -17.69 -11.01
C TYR A 339 -14.34 -18.18 -12.24
N PRO A 340 -14.76 -17.84 -13.47
CA PRO A 340 -14.05 -18.25 -14.68
C PRO A 340 -12.77 -17.44 -14.88
N ASN A 341 -11.65 -18.11 -15.11
CA ASN A 341 -10.38 -17.49 -15.52
C ASN A 341 -9.66 -18.33 -16.59
N MET A 342 -8.45 -17.91 -16.99
CA MET A 342 -7.67 -18.60 -18.02
C MET A 342 -7.21 -20.02 -17.63
N TYR A 343 -7.24 -20.36 -16.35
CA TYR A 343 -6.85 -21.66 -15.79
C TYR A 343 -8.07 -22.55 -15.45
N GLY A 344 -9.29 -22.05 -15.66
CA GLY A 344 -10.54 -22.77 -15.41
C GLY A 344 -11.51 -22.02 -14.49
N ASN A 345 -12.54 -22.73 -14.04
CA ASN A 345 -13.54 -22.17 -13.12
C ASN A 345 -13.08 -22.40 -11.68
N PHE A 346 -12.43 -21.40 -11.08
CA PHE A 346 -11.88 -21.49 -9.74
C PHE A 346 -12.97 -21.59 -8.68
N VAL A 347 -12.77 -22.47 -7.70
CA VAL A 347 -13.68 -22.70 -6.58
C VAL A 347 -12.94 -22.55 -5.25
N PHE A 348 -13.54 -21.79 -4.34
CA PHE A 348 -13.01 -21.55 -2.99
C PHE A 348 -13.99 -22.11 -1.97
N LEU A 349 -13.46 -22.60 -0.85
CA LEU A 349 -14.21 -22.85 0.36
C LEU A 349 -14.59 -21.53 1.06
N ASN A 350 -15.65 -21.56 1.83
CA ASN A 350 -16.09 -20.41 2.64
C ASN A 350 -15.13 -20.20 3.82
N PRO A 351 -14.34 -19.11 3.86
CA PRO A 351 -13.32 -18.92 4.90
C PRO A 351 -13.90 -18.59 6.27
N TYR A 352 -15.20 -18.27 6.38
CA TYR A 352 -15.88 -18.00 7.65
C TYR A 352 -16.40 -19.27 8.32
N GLU A 353 -16.69 -20.30 7.54
CA GLU A 353 -17.31 -21.52 8.02
C GLU A 353 -16.31 -22.43 8.74
N GLU A 354 -16.70 -22.94 9.91
CA GLU A 354 -15.85 -23.80 10.73
C GLU A 354 -15.44 -25.11 10.02
N TYR A 355 -16.33 -25.72 9.24
CA TYR A 355 -16.00 -26.92 8.45
C TYR A 355 -14.85 -26.65 7.49
N SER A 356 -14.97 -25.58 6.71
CA SER A 356 -13.97 -25.15 5.73
C SER A 356 -12.64 -24.81 6.39
N GLN A 357 -12.66 -24.07 7.50
CA GLN A 357 -11.46 -23.76 8.29
C GLN A 357 -10.79 -25.04 8.81
N ASN A 358 -11.56 -25.98 9.37
CA ASN A 358 -11.00 -27.22 9.93
C ASN A 358 -10.39 -28.11 8.87
N LEU A 359 -11.02 -28.23 7.69
CA LEU A 359 -10.48 -29.03 6.59
C LEU A 359 -9.09 -28.52 6.17
N VAL A 360 -8.98 -27.22 5.89
CA VAL A 360 -7.71 -26.61 5.47
C VAL A 360 -6.67 -26.65 6.61
N MET A 361 -7.09 -26.37 7.85
CA MET A 361 -6.20 -26.38 9.02
C MET A 361 -5.63 -27.78 9.28
N ASN A 362 -6.44 -28.83 9.10
CA ASN A 362 -5.99 -30.21 9.28
C ASN A 362 -4.94 -30.59 8.24
N VAL A 363 -5.09 -30.16 6.98
CA VAL A 363 -4.07 -30.36 5.95
C VAL A 363 -2.76 -29.71 6.36
N TYR A 364 -2.80 -28.45 6.82
CA TYR A 364 -1.58 -27.75 7.24
C TYR A 364 -0.94 -28.43 8.45
N ARG A 365 -1.75 -28.83 9.44
CA ARG A 365 -1.28 -29.56 10.63
C ARG A 365 -0.61 -30.88 10.26
N GLU A 366 -1.24 -31.69 9.41
CA GLU A 366 -0.70 -32.98 8.98
C GLU A 366 0.64 -32.82 8.28
N ILE A 367 0.77 -31.82 7.40
CA ILE A 367 2.05 -31.55 6.73
C ILE A 367 3.13 -31.15 7.75
N VAL A 368 2.81 -30.25 8.69
CA VAL A 368 3.75 -29.77 9.72
C VAL A 368 4.19 -30.90 10.67
N GLU A 369 3.29 -31.82 10.99
CA GLU A 369 3.57 -32.94 11.90
C GLU A 369 4.39 -34.05 11.23
N ASN A 370 4.19 -34.28 9.93
CA ASN A 370 4.74 -35.43 9.22
C ASN A 370 5.99 -35.13 8.37
N TYR A 371 6.23 -33.87 8.00
CA TYR A 371 7.35 -33.49 7.12
C TYR A 371 8.34 -32.56 7.80
N ASP A 372 9.63 -32.72 7.48
CA ASP A 372 10.68 -31.84 8.01
C ASP A 372 10.77 -30.54 7.19
N ILE A 373 9.78 -29.68 7.40
CA ILE A 373 9.68 -28.37 6.72
C ILE A 373 10.25 -27.25 7.58
N ASP A 374 10.73 -26.19 6.95
CA ASP A 374 11.31 -25.02 7.60
C ASP A 374 10.32 -23.85 7.75
N GLY A 375 9.28 -23.82 6.90
CA GLY A 375 8.26 -22.78 6.99
C GLY A 375 6.95 -23.10 6.27
N ILE A 376 5.94 -22.26 6.53
CA ILE A 376 4.68 -22.22 5.81
C ILE A 376 4.58 -20.88 5.07
N HIS A 377 4.26 -20.96 3.79
CA HIS A 377 4.03 -19.82 2.92
C HIS A 377 2.59 -19.77 2.47
N LEU A 378 1.89 -18.77 2.97
CA LEU A 378 0.48 -18.57 2.72
C LEU A 378 0.27 -17.80 1.41
N ASP A 379 -0.42 -18.41 0.46
CA ASP A 379 -0.88 -17.75 -0.78
C ASP A 379 -2.40 -17.88 -0.89
N TYR A 380 -3.03 -17.11 -1.79
CA TYR A 380 -4.48 -17.04 -1.91
C TYR A 380 -5.18 -16.67 -0.58
N ILE A 381 -4.48 -15.95 0.31
CA ILE A 381 -5.02 -15.38 1.56
C ILE A 381 -5.98 -14.24 1.23
N ARG A 382 -7.11 -14.54 0.61
CA ARG A 382 -8.07 -13.57 0.06
C ARG A 382 -9.41 -14.25 -0.20
N PHE A 383 -10.44 -13.44 -0.43
CA PHE A 383 -11.67 -13.92 -1.05
C PHE A 383 -11.45 -14.12 -2.55
N LEU A 384 -12.28 -14.94 -3.19
CA LEU A 384 -12.28 -15.11 -4.64
C LEU A 384 -12.84 -13.85 -5.33
N ASN A 385 -12.07 -13.20 -6.20
CA ASN A 385 -12.51 -12.05 -7.02
C ASN A 385 -13.41 -11.01 -6.29
N PRO A 386 -13.06 -10.55 -5.07
CA PRO A 386 -13.94 -9.68 -4.33
C PRO A 386 -13.95 -8.27 -4.94
N ASN A 387 -15.07 -7.56 -4.74
CA ASN A 387 -15.29 -6.20 -5.22
C ASN A 387 -15.04 -5.99 -6.72
N SER A 388 -15.23 -7.03 -7.53
CA SER A 388 -15.01 -6.94 -8.97
C SER A 388 -16.14 -6.21 -9.71
N ASP A 389 -15.75 -5.33 -10.62
CA ASP A 389 -16.64 -4.56 -11.50
C ASP A 389 -17.43 -5.45 -12.48
N ASP A 390 -16.99 -6.70 -12.70
CA ASP A 390 -17.70 -7.68 -13.53
C ASP A 390 -18.94 -8.29 -12.85
N GLY A 391 -19.20 -7.89 -11.60
CA GLY A 391 -20.34 -8.32 -10.80
C GLY A 391 -20.19 -9.72 -10.19
N ALA A 392 -18.97 -10.28 -10.16
CA ALA A 392 -18.64 -11.52 -9.47
C ALA A 392 -17.90 -11.25 -8.15
N ASP A 393 -18.50 -10.46 -7.25
CA ASP A 393 -18.01 -10.20 -5.90
C ASP A 393 -18.43 -11.34 -4.94
N PHE A 394 -17.45 -12.06 -4.39
CA PHE A 394 -17.67 -13.20 -3.49
C PHE A 394 -17.66 -12.83 -2.00
N GLY A 395 -18.26 -13.72 -1.20
CA GLY A 395 -18.43 -13.56 0.24
C GLY A 395 -19.86 -13.27 0.69
N TYR A 396 -20.86 -13.65 -0.11
CA TYR A 396 -22.29 -13.44 0.16
C TYR A 396 -23.01 -14.70 0.62
N ASN A 397 -22.28 -15.60 1.27
CA ASN A 397 -22.85 -16.72 2.01
C ASN A 397 -23.70 -16.18 3.18
N ASP A 398 -24.78 -16.88 3.51
CA ASP A 398 -25.76 -16.41 4.50
C ASP A 398 -25.16 -16.34 5.91
N ASP A 399 -24.20 -17.20 6.24
CA ASP A 399 -23.45 -17.19 7.50
C ASP A 399 -22.50 -15.99 7.61
N ILE A 400 -21.78 -15.63 6.54
CA ILE A 400 -20.95 -14.41 6.49
C ILE A 400 -21.83 -13.18 6.69
N ILE A 401 -22.98 -13.12 6.01
CA ILE A 401 -23.94 -12.01 6.15
C ILE A 401 -24.47 -11.94 7.60
N ALA A 402 -24.86 -13.08 8.18
CA ALA A 402 -25.32 -13.13 9.57
C ALA A 402 -24.21 -12.71 10.56
N GLY A 403 -22.96 -13.13 10.30
CA GLY A 403 -21.79 -12.72 11.07
C GLY A 403 -21.56 -11.22 11.03
N PHE A 404 -21.65 -10.61 9.85
CA PHE A 404 -21.56 -9.16 9.68
C PHE A 404 -22.68 -8.43 10.42
N GLN A 405 -23.91 -8.89 10.28
CA GLN A 405 -25.08 -8.31 10.94
C GLN A 405 -24.92 -8.34 12.47
N ALA A 406 -24.39 -9.45 13.01
CA ALA A 406 -24.09 -9.57 14.43
C ALA A 406 -22.94 -8.65 14.87
N ALA A 407 -21.82 -8.65 14.14
CA ALA A 407 -20.61 -7.89 14.48
C ALA A 407 -20.86 -6.37 14.52
N TYR A 408 -21.71 -5.86 13.64
CA TYR A 408 -22.02 -4.43 13.53
C TYR A 408 -23.40 -4.06 14.07
N ASN A 409 -24.13 -5.01 14.69
CA ASN A 409 -25.49 -4.84 15.19
C ASN A 409 -26.41 -4.13 14.16
N THR A 410 -26.43 -4.66 12.95
CA THR A 410 -27.15 -4.09 11.80
C THR A 410 -28.10 -5.11 11.18
N ALA A 411 -29.22 -4.62 10.64
CA ALA A 411 -30.16 -5.44 9.85
C ALA A 411 -29.86 -5.38 8.33
N VAL A 412 -28.82 -4.63 7.94
CA VAL A 412 -28.43 -4.49 6.53
C VAL A 412 -28.04 -5.85 5.98
N ASN A 413 -28.57 -6.20 4.80
CA ASN A 413 -28.18 -7.39 4.06
C ASN A 413 -27.35 -6.96 2.84
N PRO A 414 -26.02 -7.17 2.84
CA PRO A 414 -25.14 -6.81 1.72
C PRO A 414 -25.55 -7.39 0.36
N LYS A 415 -26.24 -8.54 0.37
CA LYS A 415 -26.69 -9.24 -0.84
C LYS A 415 -27.84 -8.53 -1.54
N THR A 416 -28.72 -7.85 -0.79
CA THR A 416 -29.89 -7.15 -1.35
C THR A 416 -29.74 -5.64 -1.33
N ALA A 417 -28.92 -5.10 -0.44
CA ALA A 417 -28.67 -3.68 -0.34
C ALA A 417 -27.58 -3.22 -1.33
N THR A 418 -27.67 -1.96 -1.74
CA THR A 418 -26.54 -1.22 -2.31
C THR A 418 -25.82 -0.55 -1.15
N LEU A 419 -24.66 -1.07 -0.77
CA LEU A 419 -23.87 -0.51 0.31
C LEU A 419 -23.06 0.69 -0.19
N SER A 420 -22.93 1.71 0.65
CA SER A 420 -22.06 2.86 0.42
C SER A 420 -21.61 3.46 1.75
N GLY A 421 -20.56 4.29 1.72
CA GLY A 421 -20.04 4.96 2.91
C GLY A 421 -19.73 3.99 4.05
N THR A 422 -20.32 4.23 5.21
CA THR A 422 -20.01 3.47 6.45
C THR A 422 -20.40 2.00 6.35
N ASP A 423 -21.55 1.66 5.78
CA ASP A 423 -21.99 0.26 5.70
C ASP A 423 -21.10 -0.56 4.75
N TRP A 424 -20.62 0.06 3.67
CA TRP A 424 -19.64 -0.56 2.78
C TRP A 424 -18.30 -0.79 3.49
N ASN A 425 -17.80 0.23 4.18
CA ASN A 425 -16.55 0.12 4.92
C ASN A 425 -16.62 -0.97 6.00
N ASN A 426 -17.71 -1.03 6.75
CA ASN A 426 -17.93 -2.07 7.76
C ASN A 426 -17.99 -3.47 7.13
N TRP A 427 -18.62 -3.60 5.96
CA TRP A 427 -18.68 -4.87 5.24
C TRP A 427 -17.30 -5.32 4.73
N CYS A 428 -16.49 -4.41 4.20
CA CYS A 428 -15.12 -4.70 3.80
C CYS A 428 -14.23 -5.06 5.01
N LEU A 429 -14.34 -4.30 6.11
CA LEU A 429 -13.61 -4.57 7.35
C LEU A 429 -13.99 -5.93 7.95
N PHE A 430 -15.26 -6.32 7.90
CA PHE A 430 -15.69 -7.64 8.35
C PHE A 430 -15.01 -8.77 7.56
N ARG A 431 -14.99 -8.64 6.21
CA ARG A 431 -14.34 -9.63 5.33
C ARG A 431 -12.82 -9.65 5.51
N GLU A 432 -12.20 -8.49 5.73
CA GLU A 432 -10.79 -8.36 6.15
C GLU A 432 -10.53 -9.11 7.46
N GLN A 433 -11.39 -8.96 8.47
CA GLN A 433 -11.21 -9.61 9.76
C GLN A 433 -11.27 -11.14 9.66
N ILE A 434 -12.13 -11.69 8.79
CA ILE A 434 -12.18 -13.14 8.53
C ILE A 434 -10.81 -13.66 8.07
N ILE A 435 -10.15 -12.91 7.18
CA ILE A 435 -8.82 -13.26 6.68
C ILE A 435 -7.75 -13.09 7.76
N ASN A 436 -7.79 -11.98 8.51
CA ASN A 436 -6.85 -11.74 9.61
C ASN A 436 -6.95 -12.83 10.70
N ASP A 437 -8.15 -13.21 11.08
CA ASP A 437 -8.40 -14.27 12.07
C ASP A 437 -7.88 -15.62 11.58
N TRP A 438 -8.03 -15.91 10.28
CA TRP A 438 -7.47 -17.11 9.68
C TRP A 438 -5.93 -17.12 9.75
N VAL A 439 -5.28 -16.04 9.36
CA VAL A 439 -3.80 -15.90 9.44
C VAL A 439 -3.33 -16.10 10.89
N ALA A 440 -3.99 -15.47 11.86
CA ALA A 440 -3.67 -15.63 13.28
C ALA A 440 -3.85 -17.08 13.76
N LYS A 441 -4.89 -17.78 13.31
CA LYS A 441 -5.11 -19.22 13.62
C LYS A 441 -4.01 -20.10 13.05
N VAL A 442 -3.60 -19.88 11.80
CA VAL A 442 -2.51 -20.65 11.17
C VAL A 442 -1.19 -20.39 11.86
N TYR A 443 -0.86 -19.13 12.16
CA TYR A 443 0.31 -18.77 12.95
C TYR A 443 0.34 -19.50 14.29
N LYS A 444 -0.77 -19.43 15.05
CA LYS A 444 -0.88 -20.09 16.35
C LYS A 444 -0.65 -21.59 16.23
N MET A 445 -1.31 -22.25 15.27
CA MET A 445 -1.12 -23.68 15.02
C MET A 445 0.35 -24.01 14.69
N ALA A 446 0.95 -23.26 13.78
CA ALA A 446 2.34 -23.45 13.38
C ALA A 446 3.31 -23.35 14.57
N LYS A 447 3.19 -22.29 15.37
CA LYS A 447 4.07 -22.06 16.52
C LYS A 447 3.79 -23.02 17.69
N GLU A 448 2.56 -23.52 17.84
CA GLU A 448 2.22 -24.57 18.82
C GLU A 448 2.87 -25.92 18.47
N LEU A 449 2.91 -26.29 17.18
CA LEU A 449 3.49 -27.55 16.72
C LEU A 449 5.02 -27.49 16.60
N LYS A 450 5.54 -26.44 15.97
CA LYS A 450 6.96 -26.24 15.70
C LYS A 450 7.30 -24.76 15.92
N PRO A 451 7.70 -24.35 17.15
CA PRO A 451 7.93 -22.94 17.49
C PRO A 451 8.92 -22.18 16.60
N GLN A 452 9.85 -22.90 15.97
CA GLN A 452 10.85 -22.34 15.05
C GLN A 452 10.40 -22.28 13.58
N LEU A 453 9.22 -22.82 13.26
CA LEU A 453 8.71 -22.87 11.89
C LEU A 453 8.45 -21.45 11.39
N LYS A 454 9.04 -21.09 10.26
CA LYS A 454 8.90 -19.75 9.69
C LYS A 454 7.51 -19.55 9.07
N MET A 455 7.02 -18.33 9.14
CA MET A 455 5.74 -17.91 8.56
C MET A 455 5.98 -16.86 7.49
N SER A 456 5.43 -17.09 6.30
CA SER A 456 5.53 -16.13 5.21
C SER A 456 4.25 -16.04 4.40
N SER A 457 4.12 -14.98 3.59
CA SER A 457 2.93 -14.79 2.75
C SER A 457 3.21 -14.13 1.41
N ALA A 458 2.44 -14.52 0.38
CA ALA A 458 2.30 -13.79 -0.86
C ALA A 458 1.22 -12.70 -0.72
N VAL A 459 1.60 -11.45 -0.94
CA VAL A 459 0.72 -10.29 -0.74
C VAL A 459 0.61 -9.42 -1.99
N ALA A 460 -0.53 -8.77 -2.16
CA ALA A 460 -0.68 -7.78 -3.22
C ALA A 460 0.25 -6.58 -3.02
N ASN A 461 0.70 -6.01 -4.13
CA ASN A 461 1.60 -4.86 -4.20
C ASN A 461 0.91 -3.52 -3.91
N ASP A 462 -0.42 -3.47 -3.99
CA ASP A 462 -1.22 -2.25 -3.73
C ASP A 462 -1.56 -2.13 -2.24
N TYR A 463 -0.72 -1.48 -1.43
CA TYR A 463 -1.07 -1.14 -0.05
C TYR A 463 -1.28 0.38 0.10
N PRO A 464 -2.36 0.85 0.76
CA PRO A 464 -3.35 0.07 1.52
C PRO A 464 -4.55 -0.46 0.71
N GLY A 465 -4.57 -0.33 -0.61
CA GLY A 465 -5.74 -0.67 -1.44
C GLY A 465 -6.17 -2.14 -1.35
N CYS A 466 -5.21 -3.07 -1.19
CA CYS A 466 -5.41 -4.51 -1.05
C CYS A 466 -6.31 -4.91 0.12
N ARG A 467 -6.39 -4.06 1.15
CA ARG A 467 -7.31 -4.25 2.27
C ARG A 467 -8.77 -4.22 1.84
N GLN A 468 -9.10 -3.41 0.84
CA GLN A 468 -10.43 -3.34 0.28
C GLN A 468 -10.58 -4.22 -0.96
N THR A 469 -9.56 -4.36 -1.80
CA THR A 469 -9.70 -5.06 -3.08
C THR A 469 -9.55 -6.57 -2.98
N ILE A 470 -8.83 -7.09 -1.97
CA ILE A 470 -8.66 -8.55 -1.75
C ILE A 470 -8.64 -8.96 -0.27
N TYR A 471 -8.91 -8.03 0.64
CA TYR A 471 -8.96 -8.26 2.09
C TYR A 471 -7.63 -8.70 2.73
N GLN A 472 -6.51 -8.28 2.16
CA GLN A 472 -5.19 -8.51 2.74
C GLN A 472 -4.76 -7.31 3.56
N ASN A 473 -4.58 -7.49 4.87
CA ASN A 473 -3.98 -6.50 5.76
C ASN A 473 -2.63 -7.00 6.30
N PHE A 474 -1.69 -7.19 5.39
CA PHE A 474 -0.38 -7.73 5.72
C PHE A 474 0.46 -6.83 6.63
N ASN A 475 0.19 -5.52 6.65
CA ASN A 475 0.81 -4.62 7.62
C ASN A 475 0.44 -4.99 9.05
N ALA A 476 -0.83 -5.30 9.33
CA ALA A 476 -1.25 -5.80 10.64
C ALA A 476 -0.62 -7.15 10.99
N TRP A 477 -0.50 -8.07 10.02
CA TRP A 477 0.13 -9.38 10.26
C TRP A 477 1.61 -9.26 10.63
N VAL A 478 2.33 -8.31 10.03
CA VAL A 478 3.73 -8.00 10.39
C VAL A 478 3.80 -7.31 11.75
N GLU A 479 2.94 -6.34 12.02
CA GLU A 479 2.89 -5.63 13.31
C GLU A 479 2.56 -6.54 14.49
N ASP A 480 1.67 -7.51 14.30
CA ASP A 480 1.30 -8.52 15.30
C ASP A 480 2.38 -9.62 15.46
N GLY A 481 3.41 -9.62 14.61
CA GLY A 481 4.50 -10.61 14.64
C GLY A 481 4.12 -11.98 14.08
N TYR A 482 3.11 -12.04 13.20
CA TYR A 482 2.66 -13.29 12.57
C TYR A 482 3.50 -13.70 11.36
N MET A 483 4.18 -12.75 10.71
CA MET A 483 4.98 -13.01 9.51
C MET A 483 6.46 -12.77 9.80
N ASP A 484 7.27 -13.79 9.53
CA ASP A 484 8.73 -13.67 9.45
C ASP A 484 9.12 -13.02 8.10
N GLU A 485 8.36 -13.29 7.03
CA GLU A 485 8.65 -12.78 5.67
C GLU A 485 7.38 -12.44 4.87
N VAL A 486 7.46 -11.42 4.01
CA VAL A 486 6.35 -11.01 3.13
C VAL A 486 6.86 -10.81 1.71
N PHE A 487 6.22 -11.49 0.76
CA PHE A 487 6.57 -11.48 -0.65
C PHE A 487 5.52 -10.68 -1.44
N SER A 488 5.88 -9.48 -1.90
CA SER A 488 4.99 -8.67 -2.74
C SER A 488 4.88 -9.26 -4.14
N MET A 489 3.65 -9.49 -4.61
CA MET A 489 3.32 -9.89 -5.98
C MET A 489 3.43 -8.70 -6.95
N SER A 490 4.62 -8.12 -7.04
CA SER A 490 4.93 -6.96 -7.88
C SER A 490 5.22 -7.40 -9.33
N TYR A 491 4.19 -7.86 -10.03
CA TYR A 491 4.31 -8.28 -11.42
C TYR A 491 4.31 -7.06 -12.36
N CYS A 492 5.31 -6.97 -13.24
CA CYS A 492 5.37 -6.00 -14.33
C CYS A 492 5.55 -6.74 -15.66
N ALA A 493 4.91 -6.24 -16.72
CA ALA A 493 5.06 -6.84 -18.06
C ALA A 493 6.50 -6.69 -18.59
N ASN A 494 7.18 -5.60 -18.23
CA ASN A 494 8.58 -5.32 -18.57
C ASN A 494 9.29 -4.70 -17.35
N LEU A 495 10.57 -5.04 -17.15
CA LEU A 495 11.47 -4.46 -16.13
C LEU A 495 12.17 -3.17 -16.62
N GLU A 496 11.67 -2.54 -17.70
CA GLU A 496 12.30 -1.35 -18.30
C GLU A 496 12.07 -0.06 -17.52
#